data_AF-A0A9W8QLB9-F1
#
_entry.id   AF-A0A9W8QLB9-F1
#
_cell.length_a   1.000
_cell.length_b   1.000
_cell.length_c   1.000
_cell.angle_alpha   90.00
_cell.angle_beta   90.00
_cell.angle_gamma   90.00
#
_symmetry.space_group_name_H-M   'P 1'
#
loop_
_entity.id
_entity.type
_entity.pdbx_description
1 polymer ?
#
loop_
_entity_poly.entity_id
_entity_poly.type
_entity_poly.pdbx_seq_one_letter_code
_entity_poly.pdbx_strand_id
1 'polypeptide(L)'
;MTASTASHPTSPQDDNEPSYIDYETFLSPDFSATSFANSLVLATNNPQDSPLDLSTPLSRVLFDAQEIDSHIDLLTTRSAVPLFEHAGSQAKASKNIVNELDAQISSLNSSYKQLEKEVIDKHAEAEEVRQVALRLWETLALSQSVARCLQLGKTLEIQTAELGSSGFDDDHNALIRCSYTVLSLREMLDSKAPGEEGHGLRKVDAIRGLQDGVITPIERNVREASERFHYTYYRQQRA
;
A
#
# COMPACT_ATOMS: atom_id res chain seq x y z
N MET A 1 -8.80 18.62 -23.24
CA MET A 1 -7.56 18.56 -24.06
C MET A 1 -7.79 19.45 -25.28
N THR A 2 -7.39 20.71 -25.17
CA THR A 2 -7.47 21.70 -26.25
C THR A 2 -6.08 22.31 -26.36
N ALA A 3 -5.38 21.96 -27.43
CA ALA A 3 -4.07 22.50 -27.75
C ALA A 3 -4.22 24.01 -28.02
N SER A 4 -3.74 24.83 -27.09
CA SER A 4 -3.61 26.26 -27.28
C SER A 4 -2.40 26.49 -28.19
N THR A 5 -2.65 26.60 -29.49
CA THR A 5 -1.69 27.12 -30.45
C THR A 5 -1.38 28.56 -30.06
N ALA A 6 -0.24 28.75 -29.40
CA ALA A 6 0.33 30.06 -29.16
C ALA A 6 0.61 30.70 -30.52
N SER A 7 -0.15 31.75 -30.83
CA SER A 7 0.10 32.65 -31.95
C SER A 7 1.51 33.21 -31.81
N HIS A 8 2.39 32.86 -32.75
CA HIS A 8 3.66 33.53 -32.96
C HIS A 8 3.39 35.05 -33.03
N PRO A 9 4.05 35.88 -32.21
CA PRO A 9 3.93 37.32 -32.38
C PRO A 9 4.53 37.69 -33.74
N THR A 10 3.67 38.25 -34.59
CA THR A 10 4.00 38.81 -35.89
C THR A 10 5.26 39.67 -35.78
N SER A 11 6.33 39.23 -36.45
CA SER A 11 7.57 39.98 -36.60
C SER A 11 7.25 41.37 -37.15
N PRO A 12 7.59 42.47 -36.45
CA PRO A 12 7.38 43.79 -36.99
C PRO A 12 8.46 44.05 -38.05
N GLN A 13 8.00 44.24 -39.28
CA GLN A 13 8.68 44.91 -40.39
C GLN A 13 9.94 44.19 -40.91
N ASP A 14 9.77 43.51 -42.04
CA ASP A 14 10.83 43.30 -43.03
C ASP A 14 11.38 44.68 -43.42
N ASP A 15 12.42 45.13 -42.71
CA ASP A 15 13.45 46.01 -43.24
C ASP A 15 14.17 45.19 -44.34
N ASN A 16 13.53 45.08 -45.50
CA ASN A 16 13.96 44.31 -46.67
C ASN A 16 15.10 45.06 -47.39
N GLU A 17 16.17 45.36 -46.65
CA GLU A 17 17.46 45.72 -47.20
C GLU A 17 18.11 44.41 -47.68
N PRO A 18 18.59 44.33 -48.93
CA PRO A 18 19.22 43.12 -49.43
C PRO A 18 20.50 42.87 -48.62
N SER A 19 20.40 42.04 -47.58
CA SER A 19 21.55 41.70 -46.77
C SER A 19 22.52 40.89 -47.61
N TYR A 20 23.75 41.37 -47.70
CA TYR A 20 24.85 40.72 -48.41
C TYR A 20 25.30 39.40 -47.76
N ILE A 21 24.70 39.08 -46.60
CA ILE A 21 25.02 37.94 -45.75
C ILE A 21 23.90 36.90 -45.84
N ASP A 22 24.31 35.66 -46.06
CA ASP A 22 23.41 34.51 -46.06
C ASP A 22 23.20 33.99 -44.63
N TYR A 23 22.29 34.65 -43.90
CA TYR A 23 21.95 34.29 -42.52
C TYR A 23 21.35 32.88 -42.39
N GLU A 24 20.68 32.36 -43.43
CA GLU A 24 20.09 31.02 -43.43
C GLU A 24 21.16 29.94 -43.31
N THR A 25 22.30 30.13 -43.99
CA THR A 25 23.45 29.22 -43.89
C THR A 25 24.04 29.23 -42.47
N PHE A 26 24.10 30.40 -41.81
CA PHE A 26 24.67 30.55 -40.46
C PHE A 26 23.75 30.08 -39.32
N LEU A 27 22.44 30.20 -39.49
CA LEU A 27 21.44 29.76 -38.51
C LEU A 27 21.08 28.28 -38.66
N SER A 28 21.57 27.60 -39.70
CA SER A 28 21.30 26.18 -39.92
C SER A 28 21.90 25.30 -38.79
N PRO A 29 21.18 24.27 -38.32
CA PRO A 29 21.65 23.39 -37.24
C PRO A 29 22.85 22.52 -37.65
N ASP A 30 23.12 22.39 -38.95
CA ASP A 30 24.23 21.63 -39.52
C ASP A 30 25.43 22.51 -39.89
N PHE A 31 25.42 23.80 -39.51
CA PHE A 31 26.49 24.73 -39.82
C PHE A 31 27.82 24.28 -39.20
N SER A 32 28.87 24.22 -40.02
CA SER A 32 30.24 23.95 -39.58
C SER A 32 31.20 24.99 -40.14
N ALA A 33 31.91 25.68 -39.25
CA ALA A 33 32.85 26.72 -39.62
C ALA A 33 33.96 26.20 -40.55
N THR A 34 34.38 24.93 -40.37
CA THR A 34 35.45 24.33 -41.16
C THR A 34 34.98 23.98 -42.58
N SER A 35 33.75 23.48 -42.74
CA SER A 35 33.21 23.19 -44.08
C SER A 35 32.93 24.47 -44.85
N PHE A 36 32.45 25.51 -44.18
CA PHE A 36 32.24 26.84 -44.75
C PHE A 36 33.56 27.52 -45.16
N ALA A 37 34.59 27.47 -44.31
CA ALA A 37 35.90 27.99 -44.68
C ALA A 37 36.50 27.25 -45.90
N ASN A 38 36.34 25.91 -45.95
CA ASN A 38 36.78 25.11 -47.09
C ASN A 38 36.01 25.44 -48.38
N SER A 39 34.69 25.60 -48.31
CA SER A 39 33.90 25.98 -49.49
C SER A 39 34.27 27.37 -49.99
N LEU A 40 34.57 28.31 -49.09
CA LEU A 40 34.99 29.67 -49.45
C LEU A 40 36.38 29.70 -50.11
N VAL A 41 37.34 28.93 -49.62
CA VAL A 41 38.67 28.80 -50.22
C VAL A 41 38.60 28.17 -51.61
N LEU A 42 37.77 27.12 -51.77
CA LEU A 42 37.55 26.46 -53.05
C LEU A 42 36.78 27.33 -54.06
N ALA A 43 35.91 28.23 -53.58
CA ALA A 43 35.18 29.16 -54.44
C ALA A 43 36.02 30.34 -54.92
N THR A 44 37.05 30.72 -54.16
CA THR A 44 37.92 31.87 -54.46
C THR A 44 39.17 31.52 -55.25
N ASN A 45 39.62 30.27 -55.23
CA ASN A 45 40.88 29.84 -55.86
C ASN A 45 40.67 28.82 -56.99
N ASN A 46 41.45 28.94 -58.07
CA ASN A 46 41.49 27.94 -59.14
C ASN A 46 42.58 26.88 -58.81
N PRO A 47 42.38 25.58 -59.07
CA PRO A 47 43.39 24.53 -58.83
C PRO A 47 44.77 24.73 -59.50
N GLN A 48 44.93 25.71 -60.38
CA GLN A 48 46.20 26.05 -61.03
C GLN A 48 46.89 27.29 -60.42
N ASP A 49 46.28 27.97 -59.46
CA ASP A 49 46.86 29.14 -58.80
C ASP A 49 47.92 28.70 -57.78
N SER A 50 49.17 29.12 -58.01
CA SER A 50 50.29 28.92 -57.08
C SER A 50 51.08 30.23 -56.97
N PRO A 51 51.09 30.91 -55.80
CA PRO A 51 50.56 30.47 -54.50
C PRO A 51 49.05 30.69 -54.34
N LEU A 52 48.44 29.87 -53.46
CA LEU A 52 47.04 29.95 -53.05
C LEU A 52 46.73 31.31 -52.38
N ASP A 53 45.68 32.00 -52.83
CA ASP A 53 45.25 33.27 -52.25
C ASP A 53 44.30 33.04 -51.06
N LEU A 54 44.81 33.31 -49.86
CA LEU A 54 44.04 33.28 -48.61
C LEU A 54 43.54 34.66 -48.18
N SER A 55 44.01 35.73 -48.82
CA SER A 55 43.68 37.10 -48.41
C SER A 55 42.24 37.47 -48.77
N THR A 56 41.79 37.04 -49.95
CA THR A 56 40.42 37.25 -50.45
C THR A 56 39.36 36.53 -49.60
N PRO A 57 39.44 35.21 -49.32
CA PRO A 57 38.46 34.55 -48.46
C PRO A 57 38.50 35.05 -47.00
N LEU A 58 39.68 35.40 -46.48
CA LEU A 58 39.80 35.95 -45.12
C LEU A 58 39.15 37.34 -45.00
N SER A 59 39.40 38.23 -45.95
CA SER A 59 38.79 39.56 -45.96
C SER A 59 37.26 39.49 -46.06
N ARG A 60 36.74 38.52 -46.81
CA ARG A 60 35.29 38.26 -46.91
C ARG A 60 34.68 37.84 -45.57
N VAL A 61 35.28 36.87 -44.87
CA VAL A 61 34.78 36.41 -43.55
C VAL A 61 34.85 37.52 -42.51
N LEU A 62 35.93 38.32 -42.51
CA LEU A 62 36.05 39.45 -41.59
C LEU A 62 34.99 40.52 -41.84
N PHE A 63 34.68 40.80 -43.10
CA PHE A 63 33.61 41.72 -43.45
C PHE A 63 32.25 41.19 -42.98
N ASP A 64 31.94 39.92 -43.27
CA ASP A 64 30.70 39.29 -42.82
C ASP A 64 30.56 39.31 -41.29
N ALA A 65 31.66 39.04 -40.55
CA ALA A 65 31.66 39.08 -39.08
C ALA A 65 31.45 40.49 -38.51
N GLN A 66 32.10 41.49 -39.09
CA GLN A 66 31.96 42.89 -38.68
C GLN A 66 30.53 43.42 -38.91
N GLU A 67 29.93 43.03 -40.02
CA GLU A 67 28.58 43.42 -40.38
C GLU A 67 27.53 42.75 -39.45
N ILE A 68 27.71 41.46 -39.11
CA ILE A 68 26.88 40.78 -38.11
C ILE A 68 26.96 41.50 -36.76
N ASP A 69 28.16 41.85 -36.30
CA ASP A 69 28.38 42.52 -35.01
C ASP A 69 27.70 43.90 -34.99
N SER A 70 27.88 44.70 -36.04
CA SER A 70 27.21 45.98 -36.23
C SER A 70 25.69 45.86 -36.23
N HIS A 71 25.17 44.81 -36.90
CA HIS A 71 23.74 44.57 -36.96
C HIS A 71 23.16 44.15 -35.60
N ILE A 72 23.87 43.28 -34.87
CA ILE A 72 23.50 42.89 -33.49
C ILE A 72 23.51 44.11 -32.57
N ASP A 73 24.52 44.97 -32.66
CA ASP A 73 24.60 46.18 -31.84
C ASP A 73 23.47 47.17 -32.15
N LEU A 74 23.15 47.35 -33.44
CA LEU A 74 22.05 48.20 -33.87
C LEU A 74 20.71 47.66 -33.37
N LEU A 75 20.44 46.37 -33.58
CA LEU A 75 19.22 45.72 -33.11
C LEU A 75 19.12 45.77 -31.59
N THR A 76 20.18 45.39 -30.87
CA THR A 76 20.21 45.39 -29.40
C THR A 76 19.99 46.78 -28.84
N THR A 77 20.59 47.81 -29.45
CA THR A 77 20.39 49.21 -29.02
C THR A 77 18.97 49.70 -29.35
N ARG A 78 18.46 49.39 -30.55
CA ARG A 78 17.11 49.79 -31.01
C ARG A 78 16.02 49.09 -30.19
N SER A 79 16.20 47.83 -29.83
CA SER A 79 15.24 47.01 -29.09
C SER A 79 15.62 46.73 -27.64
N ALA A 80 16.51 47.53 -27.04
CA ALA A 80 16.96 47.34 -25.66
C ALA A 80 15.79 47.30 -24.68
N VAL A 81 14.84 48.24 -24.82
CA VAL A 81 13.67 48.35 -23.94
C VAL A 81 12.77 47.11 -24.03
N PRO A 82 12.31 46.67 -25.22
CA PRO A 82 11.57 45.41 -25.37
C PRO A 82 12.26 44.18 -24.78
N LEU A 83 13.59 44.05 -24.95
CA LEU A 83 14.35 42.93 -24.40
C LEU A 83 14.35 42.93 -22.86
N PHE A 84 14.54 44.10 -22.24
CA PHE A 84 14.46 44.23 -20.79
C PHE A 84 13.05 44.01 -20.26
N GLU A 85 12.01 44.48 -20.97
CA GLU A 85 10.63 44.21 -20.60
C GLU A 85 10.30 42.73 -20.69
N HIS A 86 10.76 42.04 -21.74
CA HIS A 86 10.54 40.61 -21.90
C HIS A 86 11.23 39.82 -20.78
N ALA A 87 12.53 40.07 -20.55
CA ALA A 87 13.28 39.44 -19.47
C ALA A 87 12.68 39.73 -18.08
N GLY A 88 12.24 40.97 -17.85
CA GLY A 88 11.56 41.38 -16.62
C GLY A 88 10.21 40.67 -16.43
N SER A 89 9.43 40.55 -17.51
CA SER A 89 8.14 39.83 -17.49
C SER A 89 8.33 38.34 -17.21
N GLN A 90 9.36 37.73 -17.80
CA GLN A 90 9.71 36.33 -17.59
C GLN A 90 10.16 36.08 -16.15
N ALA A 91 11.03 36.93 -15.61
CA ALA A 91 11.48 36.85 -14.22
C ALA A 91 10.30 37.02 -13.24
N LYS A 92 9.39 37.96 -13.51
CA LYS A 92 8.19 38.18 -12.70
C LYS A 92 7.23 36.98 -12.76
N ALA A 93 6.99 36.43 -13.95
CA ALA A 93 6.16 35.25 -14.14
C ALA A 93 6.74 34.04 -13.39
N SER A 94 8.04 33.80 -13.53
CA SER A 94 8.75 32.73 -12.80
C SER A 94 8.60 32.87 -11.28
N LYS A 95 8.81 34.10 -10.75
CA LYS A 95 8.64 34.36 -9.32
C LYS A 95 7.20 34.12 -8.83
N ASN A 96 6.21 34.50 -9.62
CA ASN A 96 4.81 34.25 -9.28
C ASN A 96 4.49 32.75 -9.24
N ILE A 97 5.02 31.97 -10.19
CA ILE A 97 4.85 30.52 -10.23
C ILE A 97 5.48 29.88 -8.99
N VAL A 98 6.70 30.27 -8.61
CA VAL A 98 7.38 29.75 -7.42
C VAL A 98 6.59 30.07 -6.15
N ASN A 99 6.11 31.31 -6.00
CA ASN A 99 5.33 31.70 -4.82
C ASN A 99 4.02 30.90 -4.68
N GLU A 100 3.32 30.69 -5.79
CA GLU A 100 2.09 29.88 -5.80
C GLU A 100 2.40 28.41 -5.49
N LEU A 101 3.48 27.87 -6.06
CA LEU A 101 3.92 26.52 -5.79
C LEU A 101 4.30 26.33 -4.32
N ASP A 102 5.00 27.28 -3.71
CA ASP A 102 5.36 27.25 -2.30
C ASP A 102 4.13 27.25 -1.39
N ALA A 103 3.10 28.05 -1.71
CA ALA A 103 1.84 28.06 -0.98
C ALA A 103 1.14 26.69 -1.07
N GLN A 104 1.08 26.09 -2.26
CA GLN A 104 0.49 24.77 -2.47
C GLN A 104 1.29 23.68 -1.74
N ILE A 105 2.62 23.67 -1.82
CA ILE A 105 3.48 22.73 -1.12
C ILE A 105 3.28 22.84 0.40
N SER A 106 3.22 24.07 0.93
CA SER A 106 2.99 24.31 2.36
C SER A 106 1.63 23.79 2.82
N SER A 107 0.57 24.03 2.03
CA SER A 107 -0.77 23.51 2.33
C SER A 107 -0.83 21.99 2.28
N LEU A 108 -0.18 21.35 1.30
CA LEU A 108 -0.11 19.90 1.16
C LEU A 108 0.68 19.26 2.32
N ASN A 109 1.78 19.87 2.72
CA ASN A 109 2.58 19.38 3.85
C ASN A 109 1.79 19.49 5.17
N SER A 110 1.02 20.57 5.33
CA SER A 110 0.15 20.76 6.50
C SER A 110 -0.99 19.74 6.54
N SER A 111 -1.65 19.48 5.40
CA SER A 111 -2.71 18.47 5.33
C SER A 111 -2.17 17.05 5.52
N TYR A 112 -0.96 16.76 5.02
CA TYR A 112 -0.30 15.47 5.27
C TYR A 112 0.01 15.27 6.75
N LYS A 113 0.57 16.28 7.44
CA LYS A 113 0.80 16.22 8.88
C LYS A 113 -0.48 16.05 9.69
N GLN A 114 -1.56 16.69 9.24
CA GLN A 114 -2.87 16.49 9.85
C GLN A 114 -3.36 15.06 9.66
N LEU A 115 -3.24 14.51 8.44
CA LEU A 115 -3.64 13.14 8.14
C LEU A 115 -2.81 12.12 8.94
N GLU A 116 -1.50 12.33 9.04
CA GLU A 116 -0.60 11.49 9.85
C GLU A 116 -1.08 11.44 11.30
N LYS A 117 -1.34 12.60 11.91
CA LYS A 117 -1.80 12.69 13.29
C LYS A 117 -3.21 12.14 13.50
N GLU A 118 -4.14 12.43 12.59
CA GLU A 118 -5.56 12.08 12.76
C GLU A 118 -5.86 10.63 12.37
N VAL A 119 -5.11 10.05 11.43
CA VAL A 119 -5.39 8.73 10.90
C VAL A 119 -4.35 7.71 11.30
N ILE A 120 -3.05 8.00 11.13
CA ILE A 120 -2.00 7.00 11.39
C ILE A 120 -1.89 6.74 12.89
N ASP A 121 -1.73 7.79 13.69
CA ASP A 121 -1.59 7.65 15.15
C ASP A 121 -2.87 7.06 15.76
N LYS A 122 -4.04 7.52 15.32
CA LYS A 122 -5.33 7.00 15.81
C LYS A 122 -5.57 5.55 15.40
N HIS A 123 -5.12 5.15 14.21
CA HIS A 123 -5.20 3.76 13.79
C HIS A 123 -4.27 2.87 14.61
N ALA A 124 -3.06 3.32 14.93
CA ALA A 124 -2.15 2.60 15.81
C ALA A 124 -2.76 2.40 17.21
N GLU A 125 -3.33 3.45 17.81
CA GLU A 125 -4.08 3.35 19.08
C GLU A 125 -5.26 2.36 18.97
N ALA A 126 -6.02 2.42 17.87
CA ALA A 126 -7.16 1.54 17.65
C ALA A 126 -6.75 0.07 17.49
N GLU A 127 -5.57 -0.20 16.92
CA GLU A 127 -5.04 -1.54 16.75
C GLU A 127 -4.63 -2.17 18.08
N GLU A 128 -4.08 -1.37 19.00
CA GLU A 128 -3.82 -1.80 20.38
C GLU A 128 -5.13 -2.19 21.08
N VAL A 129 -6.16 -1.35 20.97
CA VAL A 129 -7.49 -1.63 21.54
C VAL A 129 -8.11 -2.88 20.91
N ARG A 130 -7.98 -3.05 19.59
CA ARG A 130 -8.43 -4.25 18.87
C ARG A 130 -7.76 -5.50 19.43
N GLN A 131 -6.45 -5.44 19.68
CA GLN A 131 -5.72 -6.58 20.23
C GLN A 131 -6.17 -6.92 21.66
N VAL A 132 -6.43 -5.91 22.49
CA VAL A 132 -7.01 -6.11 23.82
C VAL A 132 -8.41 -6.72 23.72
N ALA A 133 -9.26 -6.21 22.83
CA ALA A 133 -10.61 -6.73 22.62
C ALA A 133 -10.62 -8.18 22.12
N LEU A 134 -9.70 -8.56 21.24
CA LEU A 134 -9.54 -9.94 20.78
C LEU A 134 -9.15 -10.87 21.92
N ARG A 135 -8.18 -10.48 22.75
CA ARG A 135 -7.79 -11.26 23.94
C ARG A 135 -8.96 -11.41 24.91
N LEU A 136 -9.71 -10.32 25.16
CA LEU A 136 -10.90 -10.37 26.01
C LEU A 136 -11.96 -11.30 25.43
N TRP A 137 -12.19 -11.25 24.12
CA TRP A 137 -13.12 -12.15 23.45
C TRP A 137 -12.69 -13.62 23.54
N GLU A 138 -11.42 -13.92 23.33
CA GLU A 138 -10.86 -15.28 23.51
C GLU A 138 -11.06 -15.76 24.95
N THR A 139 -10.82 -14.91 25.94
CA THR A 139 -11.07 -15.26 27.35
C THR A 139 -12.56 -15.47 27.65
N LEU A 140 -13.44 -14.65 27.06
CA LEU A 140 -14.88 -14.77 27.22
C LEU A 140 -15.39 -16.08 26.59
N ALA A 141 -14.99 -16.37 25.35
CA ALA A 141 -15.34 -17.62 24.66
C ALA A 141 -14.90 -18.85 25.46
N LEU A 142 -13.66 -18.85 25.97
CA LEU A 142 -13.16 -19.92 26.84
C LEU A 142 -13.96 -20.01 28.15
N SER A 143 -14.28 -18.88 28.80
CA SER A 143 -15.05 -18.90 30.04
C SER A 143 -16.48 -19.43 29.86
N GLN A 144 -17.11 -19.15 28.70
CA GLN A 144 -18.44 -19.67 28.37
C GLN A 144 -18.41 -21.19 28.16
N SER A 145 -17.39 -21.71 27.45
CA SER A 145 -17.25 -23.16 27.28
C SER A 145 -16.92 -23.86 28.60
N VAL A 146 -16.08 -23.25 29.45
CA VAL A 146 -15.81 -23.72 30.83
C VAL A 146 -17.10 -23.76 31.65
N ALA A 147 -17.90 -22.69 31.63
CA ALA A 147 -19.14 -22.61 32.38
C ALA A 147 -20.15 -23.68 31.95
N ARG A 148 -20.30 -23.90 30.64
CA ARG A 148 -21.16 -24.97 30.10
C ARG A 148 -20.65 -26.36 30.53
N CYS A 149 -19.35 -26.61 30.45
CA CYS A 149 -18.74 -27.87 30.87
C CYS A 149 -18.96 -28.15 32.36
N LEU A 150 -18.76 -27.14 33.22
CA LEU A 150 -19.03 -27.24 34.66
C LEU A 150 -20.52 -27.45 34.96
N GLN A 151 -21.41 -26.78 34.23
CA GLN A 151 -22.85 -26.95 34.39
C GLN A 151 -23.28 -28.38 34.04
N LEU A 152 -22.78 -28.92 32.93
CA LEU A 152 -23.03 -30.32 32.55
C LEU A 152 -22.44 -31.31 33.56
N GLY A 153 -21.24 -31.04 34.07
CA GLY A 153 -20.63 -31.83 35.15
C GLY A 153 -21.50 -31.84 36.42
N LYS A 154 -22.02 -30.68 36.83
CA LYS A 154 -22.94 -30.57 37.97
C LYS A 154 -24.25 -31.33 37.72
N THR A 155 -24.83 -31.23 36.52
CA THR A 155 -26.04 -32.01 36.16
C THR A 155 -25.76 -33.50 36.24
N LEU A 156 -24.59 -33.94 35.77
CA LEU A 156 -24.16 -35.33 35.84
C LEU A 156 -23.98 -35.81 37.28
N GLU A 157 -23.37 -35.02 38.17
CA GLU A 157 -23.28 -35.34 39.60
C GLU A 157 -24.66 -35.53 40.24
N ILE A 158 -25.59 -34.60 39.99
CA ILE A 158 -26.96 -34.69 40.51
C ILE A 158 -27.65 -35.97 40.01
N GLN A 159 -27.56 -36.26 38.71
CA GLN A 159 -28.16 -37.47 38.13
C GLN A 159 -27.53 -38.76 38.70
N THR A 160 -26.23 -38.77 38.96
CA THR A 160 -25.58 -39.92 39.61
C THR A 160 -25.92 -40.06 41.09
N ALA A 161 -26.14 -38.95 41.81
CA ALA A 161 -26.58 -38.99 43.19
C ALA A 161 -28.01 -39.53 43.31
N GLU A 162 -28.90 -39.15 42.38
CA GLU A 162 -30.25 -39.72 42.27
C GLU A 162 -30.18 -41.24 42.04
N LEU A 163 -29.32 -41.70 41.13
CA LEU A 163 -29.15 -43.12 40.82
C LEU A 163 -28.49 -43.93 41.96
N GLY A 164 -27.62 -43.29 42.74
CA GLY A 164 -27.03 -43.89 43.95
C GLY A 164 -28.05 -44.15 45.06
N SER A 165 -29.22 -43.50 45.03
CA SER A 165 -30.28 -43.68 46.02
C SER A 165 -31.25 -44.82 45.68
N SER A 166 -31.50 -45.08 44.40
CA SER A 166 -32.36 -46.18 43.90
C SER A 166 -31.58 -47.41 43.43
N GLY A 167 -30.25 -47.32 43.34
CA GLY A 167 -29.40 -48.40 42.85
C GLY A 167 -29.40 -48.45 41.32
N PHE A 168 -28.22 -48.69 40.74
CA PHE A 168 -28.07 -48.72 39.29
C PHE A 168 -28.96 -49.77 38.61
N ASP A 169 -29.40 -50.83 39.31
CA ASP A 169 -30.15 -51.97 38.76
C ASP A 169 -31.66 -51.72 38.53
N ASP A 170 -32.30 -50.75 39.20
CA ASP A 170 -33.77 -50.57 39.12
C ASP A 170 -34.21 -49.44 38.15
N ASP A 171 -33.38 -48.42 37.93
CA ASP A 171 -33.75 -47.22 37.14
C ASP A 171 -33.04 -47.11 35.77
N HIS A 172 -33.45 -47.96 34.82
CA HIS A 172 -32.93 -47.94 33.44
C HIS A 172 -33.01 -46.55 32.75
N ASN A 173 -34.11 -45.83 32.97
CA ASN A 173 -34.30 -44.47 32.41
C ASN A 173 -33.33 -43.44 33.01
N ALA A 174 -32.95 -43.59 34.28
CA ALA A 174 -31.96 -42.69 34.91
C ALA A 174 -30.55 -42.97 34.36
N LEU A 175 -30.22 -44.24 34.13
CA LEU A 175 -28.97 -44.63 33.49
C LEU A 175 -28.86 -44.09 32.06
N ILE A 176 -29.94 -44.15 31.25
CA ILE A 176 -29.95 -43.54 29.91
C ILE A 176 -29.68 -42.03 29.97
N ARG A 177 -30.33 -41.31 30.91
CA ARG A 177 -30.10 -39.86 31.07
C ARG A 177 -28.64 -39.54 31.43
N CYS A 178 -28.05 -40.30 32.34
CA CYS A 178 -26.62 -40.17 32.69
C CYS A 178 -25.72 -40.47 31.50
N SER A 179 -26.03 -41.49 30.70
CA SER A 179 -25.23 -41.83 29.52
C SER A 179 -25.24 -40.71 28.47
N TYR A 180 -26.38 -40.02 28.28
CA TYR A 180 -26.49 -38.91 27.35
C TYR A 180 -25.67 -37.69 27.81
N THR A 181 -25.69 -37.38 29.11
CA THR A 181 -24.89 -36.27 29.67
C THR A 181 -23.38 -36.56 29.62
N VAL A 182 -22.95 -37.81 29.86
CA VAL A 182 -21.56 -38.25 29.65
C VAL A 182 -21.14 -38.09 28.18
N LEU A 183 -21.98 -38.52 27.24
CA LEU A 183 -21.67 -38.41 25.81
C LEU A 183 -21.56 -36.95 25.36
N SER A 184 -22.49 -36.10 25.81
CA SER A 184 -22.45 -34.65 25.53
C SER A 184 -21.18 -33.99 26.10
N LEU A 185 -20.76 -34.36 27.31
CA LEU A 185 -19.50 -33.90 27.90
C LEU A 185 -18.28 -34.36 27.08
N ARG A 186 -18.28 -35.60 26.59
CA ARG A 186 -17.20 -36.11 25.72
C ARG A 186 -17.14 -35.39 24.39
N GLU A 187 -18.27 -35.20 23.73
CA GLU A 187 -18.36 -34.48 22.46
C GLU A 187 -17.79 -33.05 22.60
N MET A 188 -18.15 -32.35 23.67
CA MET A 188 -17.58 -31.03 23.97
C MET A 188 -16.07 -31.08 24.22
N LEU A 189 -15.56 -32.08 24.95
CA LEU A 189 -14.13 -32.19 25.29
C LEU A 189 -13.25 -32.70 24.14
N ASP A 190 -13.84 -33.38 23.15
CA ASP A 190 -13.14 -33.90 21.98
C ASP A 190 -13.11 -32.94 20.79
N SER A 191 -13.99 -31.94 20.77
CA SER A 191 -14.06 -30.86 19.77
C SER A 191 -12.88 -29.86 19.89
N LYS A 192 -11.66 -30.30 19.60
CA LYS A 192 -10.41 -29.56 19.87
C LYS A 192 -9.99 -28.58 18.76
N ALA A 193 -10.70 -28.53 17.63
CA ALA A 193 -10.27 -27.72 16.50
C ALA A 193 -10.34 -26.21 16.82
N PRO A 194 -9.54 -25.36 16.15
CA PRO A 194 -9.60 -23.92 16.35
C PRO A 194 -11.00 -23.39 15.98
N GLY A 195 -11.66 -22.72 16.92
CA GLY A 195 -13.03 -22.21 16.77
C GLY A 195 -14.13 -23.15 17.27
N GLU A 196 -13.79 -24.36 17.70
CA GLU A 196 -14.74 -25.27 18.36
C GLU A 196 -14.82 -25.00 19.86
N GLU A 197 -15.96 -25.35 20.47
CA GLU A 197 -16.22 -25.13 21.90
C GLU A 197 -15.16 -25.80 22.80
N GLY A 198 -14.60 -26.93 22.34
CA GLY A 198 -13.57 -27.74 23.00
C GLY A 198 -12.17 -27.11 23.04
N HIS A 199 -11.93 -26.03 22.30
CA HIS A 199 -10.61 -25.45 22.14
C HIS A 199 -10.08 -24.82 23.43
N GLY A 200 -8.94 -25.30 23.93
CA GLY A 200 -8.27 -24.74 25.11
C GLY A 200 -8.82 -25.17 26.47
N LEU A 201 -9.95 -25.89 26.54
CA LEU A 201 -10.57 -26.34 27.80
C LEU A 201 -9.64 -27.20 28.67
N ARG A 202 -8.81 -28.07 28.07
CA ARG A 202 -7.84 -28.91 28.80
C ARG A 202 -6.71 -28.12 29.49
N LYS A 203 -6.50 -26.86 29.11
CA LYS A 203 -5.50 -25.99 29.73
C LYS A 203 -6.00 -25.46 31.09
N VAL A 204 -7.31 -25.49 31.34
CA VAL A 204 -7.92 -25.00 32.57
C VAL A 204 -7.88 -26.10 33.64
N ASP A 205 -7.22 -25.83 34.77
CA ASP A 205 -7.05 -26.82 35.84
C ASP A 205 -8.37 -27.29 36.45
N ALA A 206 -9.38 -26.42 36.52
CA ALA A 206 -10.72 -26.78 37.00
C ALA A 206 -11.37 -27.88 36.13
N ILE A 207 -11.15 -27.85 34.81
CA ILE A 207 -11.69 -28.85 33.89
C ILE A 207 -10.91 -30.15 34.00
N ARG A 208 -9.59 -30.07 34.17
CA ARG A 208 -8.78 -31.25 34.48
C ARG A 208 -9.25 -31.92 35.77
N GLY A 209 -9.49 -31.12 36.81
CA GLY A 209 -10.07 -31.58 38.07
C GLY A 209 -11.44 -32.23 37.91
N LEU A 210 -12.35 -31.63 37.13
CA LEU A 210 -13.65 -32.22 36.81
C LEU A 210 -13.50 -33.54 36.05
N GLN A 211 -12.58 -33.59 35.07
CA GLN A 211 -12.36 -34.76 34.25
C GLN A 211 -11.84 -35.95 35.08
N ASP A 212 -10.83 -35.71 35.91
CA ASP A 212 -10.18 -36.75 36.71
C ASP A 212 -11.04 -37.14 37.93
N GLY A 213 -11.71 -36.17 38.56
CA GLY A 213 -12.46 -36.37 39.80
C GLY A 213 -13.90 -36.84 39.63
N VAL A 214 -14.56 -36.48 38.53
CA VAL A 214 -16.02 -36.66 38.36
C VAL A 214 -16.34 -37.44 37.09
N ILE A 215 -15.88 -36.97 35.93
CA ILE A 215 -16.26 -37.54 34.62
C ILE A 215 -15.71 -38.97 34.48
N THR A 216 -14.42 -39.17 34.69
CA THR A 216 -13.77 -40.49 34.54
C THR A 216 -14.36 -41.57 35.46
N PRO A 217 -14.55 -41.35 36.78
CA PRO A 217 -15.13 -42.36 37.65
C PRO A 217 -16.61 -42.63 37.35
N ILE A 218 -17.39 -41.59 37.05
CA ILE A 218 -18.81 -41.77 36.71
C ILE A 218 -18.97 -42.50 35.38
N GLU A 219 -18.16 -42.17 34.38
CA GLU A 219 -18.17 -42.89 33.11
C GLU A 219 -17.88 -44.38 33.30
N ARG A 220 -16.86 -44.70 34.12
CA ARG A 220 -16.54 -46.08 34.45
C ARG A 220 -17.72 -46.79 35.12
N ASN A 221 -18.35 -46.16 36.10
CA ASN A 221 -19.50 -46.73 36.80
C ASN A 221 -20.70 -46.94 35.88
N VAL A 222 -21.02 -45.97 35.01
CA VAL A 222 -22.10 -46.08 34.02
C VAL A 222 -21.81 -47.21 33.03
N ARG A 223 -20.56 -47.35 32.59
CA ARG A 223 -20.15 -48.44 31.68
C ARG A 223 -20.32 -49.80 32.33
N GLU A 224 -19.79 -49.98 33.54
CA GLU A 224 -19.89 -51.23 34.29
C GLU A 224 -21.36 -51.59 34.59
N ALA A 225 -22.20 -50.61 34.95
CA ALA A 225 -23.63 -50.81 35.14
C ALA A 225 -24.34 -51.21 33.84
N SER A 226 -24.04 -50.53 32.73
CA SER A 226 -24.61 -50.84 31.41
C SER A 226 -24.25 -52.25 30.95
N GLU A 227 -23.00 -52.69 31.16
CA GLU A 227 -22.56 -54.05 30.85
C GLU A 227 -23.30 -55.09 31.70
N ARG A 228 -23.48 -54.83 33.01
CA ARG A 228 -24.25 -55.73 33.89
C ARG A 228 -25.70 -55.89 33.43
N PHE A 229 -26.37 -54.80 33.07
CA PHE A 229 -27.73 -54.85 32.51
C PHE A 229 -27.81 -55.65 31.22
N HIS A 230 -26.84 -55.46 30.34
CA HIS A 230 -26.76 -56.24 29.10
C HIS A 230 -26.64 -57.73 29.43
N TYR A 231 -25.71 -58.11 30.32
CA TYR A 231 -25.55 -59.51 30.73
C TYR A 231 -26.79 -60.10 31.41
N THR A 232 -27.51 -59.37 32.26
CA THR A 232 -28.73 -59.86 32.93
C THR A 232 -29.88 -60.03 31.94
N TYR A 233 -30.06 -59.11 31.00
CA TYR A 233 -31.06 -59.23 29.93
C TYR A 233 -30.79 -60.46 29.04
N TYR A 234 -29.55 -60.63 28.57
CA TYR A 234 -29.17 -61.79 27.76
C TYR A 234 -29.30 -63.12 28.52
N ARG A 235 -29.13 -63.11 29.85
CA ARG A 235 -29.32 -64.30 30.70
C ARG A 235 -30.79 -64.64 30.88
N GLN A 236 -31.67 -63.65 31.04
CA GLN A 236 -33.12 -63.86 31.13
C GLN A 236 -33.74 -64.33 29.81
N GLN A 237 -33.18 -63.91 28.67
CA GLN A 237 -33.68 -64.30 27.34
C GLN A 237 -33.26 -65.72 26.92
N ARG A 238 -32.32 -66.34 27.65
CA ARG A 238 -31.74 -67.66 27.36
C ARG A 238 -32.20 -68.76 28.34
N ALA A 239 -33.01 -68.39 29.34
CA ALA A 239 -33.69 -69.29 30.27
C ALA A 239 -35.16 -69.47 29.85
#